data_AF-A0A938R8D4-F1
#
_entry.id   AF-A0A938R8D4-F1
#
_cell.length_a   1.000
_cell.length_b   1.000
_cell.length_c   1.000
_cell.angle_alpha   90.00
_cell.angle_beta   90.00
_cell.angle_gamma   90.00
#
_symmetry.space_group_name_H-M   'P 1'
#
loop_
_entity.id
_entity.type
_entity.pdbx_description
1 polymer ?
#
loop_
_entity_poly.entity_id
_entity_poly.type
_entity_poly.pdbx_seq_one_letter_code
_entity_poly.pdbx_strand_id
1 'polypeptide(L)'
;MFNRYFQEELTHLRDLGKEFSRAHPALAPMLAGATPDPDVERLLEGVAFLTALLRQKLDDEFPEIINELMQLIWPHYLRPIPSTTLIAFTPKPNLRQSMTIPPGIQVASIPVEGTSCLFRTCYEVEVHPLVLVDASFTQPSGQPPLIKLLFETKGMKLSDWQPKTLRLFLAGDYPDASDLYFLLNRHLRRIHIKPLEKGKSCFLGPEDLKPVGFSDQEPLISYPSHAFPGYRILQEYFISPQKFLFLALT
;
A
#
# COMPACT_ATOMS: atom_id res chain seq x y z
N MET A 1 -20.19 29.84 3.72
CA MET A 1 -18.94 29.72 4.51
C MET A 1 -18.53 31.05 5.14
N PHE A 2 -18.41 32.15 4.37
CA PHE A 2 -18.01 33.47 4.92
C PHE A 2 -18.91 34.03 6.04
N ASN A 3 -20.24 33.86 5.94
CA ASN A 3 -21.20 34.35 6.96
C ASN A 3 -20.84 33.85 8.39
N ARG A 4 -20.34 32.61 8.51
CA ARG A 4 -19.87 32.05 9.77
C ARG A 4 -18.68 32.85 10.35
N TYR A 5 -17.66 33.10 9.53
CA TYR A 5 -16.49 33.89 9.95
C TYR A 5 -16.89 35.30 10.38
N PHE A 6 -17.79 35.95 9.65
CA PHE A 6 -18.30 37.26 10.01
C PHE A 6 -19.03 37.25 11.36
N GLN A 7 -19.94 36.30 11.58
CA GLN A 7 -20.68 36.17 12.84
C GLN A 7 -19.76 35.83 14.02
N GLU A 8 -18.77 34.96 13.81
CA GLU A 8 -17.76 34.63 14.81
C GLU A 8 -16.93 35.88 15.19
N GLU A 9 -16.40 36.63 14.22
CA GLU A 9 -15.62 37.84 14.50
C GLU A 9 -16.46 38.95 15.12
N LEU A 10 -17.72 39.11 14.70
CA LEU A 10 -18.62 40.11 15.31
C LEU A 10 -18.93 39.76 16.77
N THR A 11 -19.13 38.47 17.07
CA THR A 11 -19.35 38.00 18.43
C THR A 11 -18.09 38.19 19.27
N HIS A 12 -16.94 37.80 18.73
CA HIS A 12 -15.63 37.94 19.37
C HIS A 12 -15.30 39.40 19.69
N LEU A 13 -15.53 40.32 18.74
CA LEU A 13 -15.34 41.75 18.92
C LEU A 13 -16.21 42.29 20.07
N ARG A 14 -17.47 41.84 20.15
CA ARG A 14 -18.39 42.23 21.23
C ARG A 14 -17.95 41.69 22.58
N ASP A 15 -17.46 40.46 22.65
CA ASP A 15 -16.99 39.85 23.89
C ASP A 15 -15.69 40.51 24.38
N LEU A 16 -14.73 40.77 23.49
CA LEU A 16 -13.54 41.57 23.79
C LEU A 16 -13.90 42.97 24.27
N GLY A 17 -14.89 43.63 23.66
CA GLY A 17 -15.38 44.93 24.09
C GLY A 17 -15.90 44.91 25.53
N LYS A 18 -16.65 43.88 25.92
CA LYS A 18 -17.12 43.69 27.31
C LYS A 18 -15.95 43.47 28.28
N GLU A 19 -14.99 42.63 27.92
CA GLU A 19 -13.82 42.35 28.76
C GLU A 19 -12.95 43.58 28.95
N PHE A 20 -12.63 44.29 27.87
CA PHE A 20 -11.85 45.52 27.90
C PHE A 20 -12.51 46.58 28.80
N SER A 21 -13.82 46.71 28.70
CA SER A 21 -14.62 47.66 29.49
C SER A 21 -14.65 47.33 30.98
N ARG A 22 -14.62 46.04 31.36
CA ARG A 22 -14.48 45.63 32.77
C ARG A 22 -13.11 46.02 33.33
N ALA A 23 -12.05 45.90 32.53
CA ALA A 23 -10.70 46.26 32.92
C ALA A 23 -10.46 47.78 32.93
N HIS A 24 -11.17 48.53 32.09
CA HIS A 24 -11.01 49.99 31.93
C HIS A 24 -12.35 50.72 32.05
N PRO A 25 -12.87 50.93 33.28
CA PRO A 25 -14.20 51.50 33.51
C PRO A 25 -14.40 52.90 32.90
N ALA A 26 -13.33 53.70 32.82
CA ALA A 26 -13.38 55.04 32.23
C ALA A 26 -13.67 55.02 30.71
N LEU A 27 -13.31 53.93 30.02
CA LEU A 27 -13.50 53.75 28.58
C LEU A 27 -14.69 52.84 28.24
N ALA A 28 -15.30 52.22 29.26
CA ALA A 28 -16.44 51.33 29.10
C ALA A 28 -17.61 51.91 28.28
N PRO A 29 -18.00 53.19 28.43
CA PRO A 29 -19.10 53.76 27.63
C PRO A 29 -18.84 53.78 26.12
N MET A 30 -17.58 53.64 25.68
CA MET A 30 -17.19 53.68 24.27
C MET A 30 -17.16 52.28 23.62
N LEU A 31 -17.06 51.20 24.41
CA LEU A 31 -16.79 49.85 23.91
C LEU A 31 -17.65 48.75 24.55
N ALA A 32 -18.36 49.01 25.66
CA ALA A 32 -19.26 48.05 26.29
C ALA A 32 -20.71 48.26 25.86
N GLY A 33 -21.32 47.18 25.38
CA GLY A 33 -22.76 47.11 25.12
C GLY A 33 -23.15 47.58 23.72
N ALA A 34 -24.46 47.73 23.50
CA ALA A 34 -25.00 48.30 22.27
C ALA A 34 -24.77 49.81 22.28
N THR A 35 -23.93 50.30 21.37
CA THR A 35 -23.72 51.73 21.17
C THR A 35 -25.05 52.35 20.69
N PRO A 36 -25.49 53.51 21.23
CA PRO A 36 -26.70 54.17 20.75
C PRO A 36 -26.53 54.83 19.37
N ASP A 37 -25.30 54.86 18.85
CA ASP A 37 -24.93 55.42 17.55
C ASP A 37 -24.86 54.29 16.48
N PRO A 38 -25.80 54.26 15.53
CA PRO A 38 -25.82 53.26 14.46
C PRO A 38 -24.61 53.31 13.53
N ASP A 39 -23.95 54.47 13.38
CA ASP A 39 -22.80 54.60 12.49
C ASP A 39 -21.55 53.96 13.11
N VAL A 40 -21.40 54.06 14.44
CA VAL A 40 -20.36 53.34 15.18
C VAL A 40 -20.59 51.83 15.13
N GLU A 41 -21.83 51.36 15.27
CA GLU A 41 -22.16 49.93 15.15
C GLU A 41 -21.82 49.39 13.76
N ARG A 42 -22.15 50.13 12.69
CA ARG A 42 -21.77 49.77 11.32
C ARG A 42 -20.26 49.76 11.10
N LEU A 43 -19.51 50.65 11.74
CA LEU A 43 -18.05 50.63 11.70
C LEU A 43 -17.50 49.36 12.36
N LEU A 44 -18.04 48.95 13.51
CA LEU A 44 -17.63 47.71 14.19
C LEU A 44 -18.00 46.46 13.37
N GLU A 45 -19.17 46.44 12.74
CA GLU A 45 -19.54 45.42 11.76
C GLU A 45 -18.59 45.41 10.56
N GLY A 46 -18.21 46.58 10.03
CA GLY A 46 -17.22 46.70 8.97
C GLY A 46 -15.85 46.15 9.37
N VAL A 47 -15.40 46.42 10.60
CA VAL A 47 -14.15 45.86 11.15
C VAL A 47 -14.24 44.34 11.29
N ALA A 48 -15.34 43.82 11.85
CA ALA A 48 -15.57 42.39 11.95
C ALA A 48 -15.59 41.72 10.56
N PHE A 49 -16.18 42.36 9.56
CA PHE A 49 -16.23 41.89 8.18
C PHE A 49 -14.83 41.80 7.54
N LEU A 50 -14.01 42.84 7.69
CA LEU A 50 -12.64 42.85 7.16
C LEU A 50 -11.75 41.82 7.85
N THR A 51 -11.85 41.70 9.18
CA THR A 51 -11.11 40.70 9.96
C THR A 51 -11.56 39.28 9.59
N ALA A 52 -12.86 39.06 9.39
CA ALA A 52 -13.39 37.79 8.94
C ALA A 52 -12.88 37.39 7.55
N LEU A 53 -12.74 38.35 6.62
CA LEU A 53 -12.14 38.10 5.31
C LEU A 53 -10.68 37.68 5.43
N LEU A 54 -9.91 38.38 6.28
CA LEU A 54 -8.51 38.04 6.53
C LEU A 54 -8.38 36.64 7.14
N ARG A 55 -9.18 36.33 8.18
CA ARG A 55 -9.15 35.04 8.85
C ARG A 55 -9.55 33.91 7.91
N GLN A 56 -10.60 34.09 7.11
CA GLN A 56 -10.97 33.09 6.10
C GLN A 56 -9.81 32.88 5.11
N LYS A 57 -9.20 33.96 4.62
CA LYS A 57 -8.09 33.85 3.67
C LYS A 57 -6.88 33.13 4.27
N LEU A 58 -6.55 33.39 5.54
CA LEU A 58 -5.48 32.69 6.25
C LEU A 58 -5.78 31.19 6.41
N ASP A 59 -7.02 30.84 6.78
CA ASP A 59 -7.45 29.45 6.91
C ASP A 59 -7.45 28.72 5.56
N ASP A 60 -7.82 29.41 4.48
CA ASP A 60 -7.84 28.86 3.12
C ASP A 60 -6.42 28.64 2.55
N GLU A 61 -5.44 29.50 2.91
CA GLU A 61 -4.05 29.41 2.43
C GLU A 61 -3.17 28.45 3.26
N PHE A 62 -3.48 28.22 4.54
CA PHE A 62 -2.68 27.37 5.43
C PHE A 62 -2.47 25.92 4.92
N PRO A 63 -3.47 25.24 4.31
CA PRO A 63 -3.29 23.92 3.71
C PRO A 63 -2.23 23.86 2.61
N GLU A 64 -2.01 24.94 1.85
CA GLU A 64 -1.00 24.98 0.80
C GLU A 64 0.41 24.83 1.39
N ILE A 65 0.68 25.51 2.51
CA ILE A 65 1.96 25.42 3.22
C ILE A 65 2.20 24.00 3.72
N ILE A 66 1.18 23.38 4.30
CA ILE A 66 1.26 21.98 4.76
C ILE A 66 1.54 21.05 3.58
N ASN A 67 0.85 21.24 2.45
CA ASN A 67 1.01 20.41 1.28
C ASN A 67 2.44 20.51 0.70
N GLU A 68 3.01 21.71 0.62
CA GLU A 68 4.39 21.90 0.17
C GLU A 68 5.41 21.26 1.12
N LEU A 69 5.22 21.40 2.44
CA LEU A 69 6.06 20.71 3.41
C LEU A 69 5.93 19.19 3.28
N MET A 70 4.71 18.69 3.04
CA MET A 70 4.46 17.28 2.82
C MET A 70 5.11 16.76 1.54
N GLN A 71 5.17 17.54 0.46
CA GLN A 71 5.88 17.18 -0.76
C GLN A 71 7.39 17.00 -0.52
N LEU A 72 7.97 17.79 0.39
CA LEU A 72 9.39 17.67 0.75
C LEU A 72 9.67 16.47 1.65
N ILE A 73 8.78 16.19 2.61
CA ILE A 73 9.03 15.17 3.64
C ILE A 73 8.47 13.80 3.23
N TRP A 74 7.19 13.71 2.84
CA TRP A 74 6.53 12.47 2.40
C TRP A 74 5.75 12.64 1.08
N PRO A 75 6.43 12.83 -0.06
CA PRO A 75 5.77 13.04 -1.35
C PRO A 75 4.91 11.86 -1.82
N HIS A 76 5.12 10.67 -1.25
CA HIS A 76 4.39 9.45 -1.57
C HIS A 76 3.00 9.37 -0.91
N TYR A 77 2.74 10.15 0.15
CA TYR A 77 1.42 10.19 0.82
C TYR A 77 0.40 11.05 0.06
N LEU A 78 0.90 11.97 -0.77
CA LEU A 78 0.07 12.82 -1.62
C LEU A 78 -0.27 12.17 -2.97
N ARG A 79 0.32 11.00 -3.27
CA ARG A 79 0.10 10.31 -4.54
C ARG A 79 -1.11 9.38 -4.45
N PRO A 80 -1.95 9.33 -5.48
CA PRO A 80 -3.00 8.32 -5.55
C PRO A 80 -2.40 6.92 -5.58
N ILE A 81 -3.07 5.98 -4.90
CA ILE A 81 -2.70 4.57 -4.91
C ILE A 81 -3.26 3.94 -6.19
N PRO A 82 -2.42 3.36 -7.07
CA PRO A 82 -2.91 2.71 -8.27
C PRO A 82 -3.63 1.40 -7.93
N SER A 83 -4.53 0.96 -8.82
CA SER A 83 -5.08 -0.39 -8.76
C SER A 83 -3.96 -1.42 -8.91
N THR A 84 -4.03 -2.51 -8.15
CA THR A 84 -3.04 -3.60 -8.19
C THR A 84 -3.75 -4.94 -8.37
N THR A 85 -3.07 -5.90 -9.00
CA THR A 85 -3.56 -7.27 -9.17
C THR A 85 -2.38 -8.23 -9.28
N LEU A 86 -2.63 -9.50 -8.98
CA LEU A 86 -1.72 -10.60 -9.29
C LEU A 86 -2.03 -11.17 -10.67
N ILE A 87 -0.99 -11.55 -11.41
CA ILE A 87 -1.11 -12.21 -12.72
C ILE A 87 -0.22 -13.45 -12.73
N ALA A 88 -0.72 -14.52 -13.33
CA ALA A 88 0.03 -15.76 -13.53
C ALA A 88 0.47 -15.85 -15.00
N PHE A 89 1.77 -16.03 -15.23
CA PHE A 89 2.30 -16.31 -16.56
C PHE A 89 2.40 -17.81 -16.77
N THR A 90 1.51 -18.36 -17.59
CA THR A 90 1.54 -19.78 -17.94
C THR A 90 2.43 -20.00 -19.15
N PRO A 91 3.43 -20.91 -19.09
CA PRO A 91 4.27 -21.22 -20.24
C PRO A 91 3.43 -21.85 -21.36
N LYS A 92 3.80 -21.55 -22.62
CA LYS A 92 3.24 -22.28 -23.76
C LYS A 92 3.72 -23.74 -23.73
N PRO A 93 2.94 -24.72 -24.23
CA PRO A 93 3.30 -26.14 -24.15
C PRO A 93 4.64 -26.51 -24.81
N ASN A 94 5.10 -25.72 -25.76
CA ASN A 94 6.34 -25.91 -26.53
C ASN A 94 7.52 -25.07 -26.02
N LEU A 95 7.44 -24.55 -24.78
CA LEU A 95 8.53 -23.81 -24.18
C LEU A 95 9.75 -24.73 -24.01
N ARG A 96 10.82 -24.46 -24.76
CA ARG A 96 12.06 -25.26 -24.73
C ARG A 96 13.08 -24.80 -23.70
N GLN A 97 12.93 -23.56 -23.19
CA GLN A 97 13.85 -22.90 -22.26
C GLN A 97 13.05 -22.02 -21.30
N SER A 98 13.45 -21.96 -20.02
CA SER A 98 12.89 -20.98 -19.08
C SER A 98 12.99 -19.57 -19.65
N MET A 99 11.95 -18.76 -19.45
CA MET A 99 11.90 -17.36 -19.89
C MET A 99 11.80 -16.46 -18.67
N THR A 100 12.60 -15.40 -18.63
CA THR A 100 12.52 -14.39 -17.59
C THR A 100 11.73 -13.20 -18.09
N ILE A 101 10.68 -12.82 -17.35
CA ILE A 101 9.89 -11.62 -17.59
C ILE A 101 10.45 -10.53 -16.69
N PRO A 102 10.98 -9.43 -17.26
CA PRO A 102 11.51 -8.34 -16.44
C PRO A 102 10.37 -7.52 -15.80
N PRO A 103 10.69 -6.73 -14.75
CA PRO A 103 9.77 -5.70 -14.27
C PRO A 103 9.53 -4.62 -15.34
N GLY A 104 8.40 -3.94 -15.26
CA GLY A 104 8.02 -2.83 -16.15
C GLY A 104 7.28 -3.23 -17.42
N ILE A 105 7.08 -4.53 -17.69
CA ILE A 105 6.32 -5.01 -18.84
C ILE A 105 4.85 -4.64 -18.69
N GLN A 106 4.26 -4.06 -19.74
CA GLN A 106 2.87 -3.64 -19.75
C GLN A 106 1.92 -4.80 -20.06
N VAL A 107 0.84 -4.88 -19.29
CA VAL A 107 -0.27 -5.82 -19.49
C VAL A 107 -1.57 -5.02 -19.49
N ALA A 108 -2.35 -5.15 -20.56
CA ALA A 108 -3.65 -4.48 -20.67
C ALA A 108 -4.74 -5.33 -20.01
N SER A 109 -5.66 -4.67 -19.30
CA SER A 109 -6.90 -5.29 -18.86
C SER A 109 -7.85 -5.53 -20.03
N ILE A 110 -8.85 -6.38 -19.79
CA ILE A 110 -10.05 -6.35 -20.61
C ILE A 110 -10.64 -4.92 -20.61
N PRO A 111 -11.15 -4.42 -21.75
CA PRO A 111 -11.78 -3.11 -21.81
C PRO A 111 -13.04 -3.05 -20.95
N VAL A 112 -13.20 -1.98 -20.18
CA VAL A 112 -14.44 -1.62 -19.47
C VAL A 112 -14.94 -0.33 -20.10
N GLU A 113 -16.17 -0.33 -20.62
CA GLU A 113 -16.73 0.80 -21.37
C GLU A 113 -15.82 1.29 -22.52
N GLY A 114 -15.16 0.35 -23.21
CA GLY A 114 -14.25 0.64 -24.31
C GLY A 114 -12.86 1.12 -23.90
N THR A 115 -12.57 1.27 -22.61
CA THR A 115 -11.26 1.71 -22.10
C THR A 115 -10.52 0.57 -21.39
N SER A 116 -9.28 0.29 -21.80
CA SER A 116 -8.39 -0.68 -21.14
C SER A 116 -7.47 0.03 -20.13
N CYS A 117 -7.33 -0.55 -18.95
CA CYS A 117 -6.32 -0.13 -17.98
C CYS A 117 -4.99 -0.82 -18.27
N LEU A 118 -3.89 -0.06 -18.21
CA LEU A 118 -2.54 -0.59 -18.39
C LEU A 118 -1.89 -0.84 -17.03
N PHE A 119 -1.56 -2.10 -16.77
CA PHE A 119 -0.78 -2.54 -15.61
C PHE A 119 0.68 -2.73 -16.01
N ARG A 120 1.58 -2.74 -15.04
CA ARG A 120 3.00 -3.06 -15.23
C ARG A 120 3.44 -4.15 -14.27
N THR A 121 4.27 -5.08 -14.73
CA THR A 121 4.95 -6.04 -13.85
C THR A 121 5.86 -5.28 -12.88
N CYS A 122 5.89 -5.69 -11.62
CA CYS A 122 6.73 -5.07 -10.59
C CYS A 122 7.98 -5.89 -10.24
N TYR A 123 7.96 -7.19 -10.52
CA TYR A 123 9.09 -8.10 -10.25
C TYR A 123 9.63 -8.72 -11.53
N GLU A 124 10.89 -9.15 -11.44
CA GLU A 124 11.39 -10.19 -12.32
C GLU A 124 10.71 -11.52 -11.98
N VAL A 125 10.23 -12.23 -13.01
CA VAL A 125 9.56 -13.53 -12.88
C VAL A 125 10.20 -14.53 -13.83
N GLU A 126 10.77 -15.61 -13.30
CA GLU A 126 11.18 -16.77 -14.11
C GLU A 126 9.95 -17.64 -14.40
N VAL A 127 9.59 -17.77 -15.67
CA VAL A 127 8.51 -18.65 -16.12
C VAL A 127 9.08 -20.05 -16.28
N HIS A 128 8.70 -20.92 -15.34
CA HIS A 128 9.15 -22.30 -15.30
C HIS A 128 8.29 -23.22 -16.18
N PRO A 129 8.86 -24.30 -16.75
CA PRO A 129 8.13 -25.35 -17.47
C PRO A 129 7.34 -26.27 -16.54
N LEU A 130 6.95 -25.82 -15.34
CA LEU A 130 6.27 -26.64 -14.35
C LEU A 130 4.78 -26.31 -14.29
N VAL A 131 3.97 -27.35 -14.17
CA VAL A 131 2.54 -27.25 -13.88
C VAL A 131 2.28 -28.01 -12.57
N LEU A 132 1.63 -27.34 -11.61
CA LEU A 132 1.14 -27.99 -10.40
C LEU A 132 -0.08 -28.85 -10.76
N VAL A 133 0.04 -30.15 -10.58
CA VAL A 133 -0.99 -31.15 -10.92
C VAL A 133 -1.84 -31.50 -9.70
N ASP A 134 -1.21 -31.64 -8.54
CA ASP A 134 -1.88 -31.95 -7.29
C ASP A 134 -1.19 -31.25 -6.12
N ALA A 135 -1.99 -30.85 -5.13
CA ALA A 135 -1.52 -30.29 -3.87
C ALA A 135 -2.37 -30.88 -2.74
N SER A 136 -1.75 -31.66 -1.87
CA SER A 136 -2.44 -32.38 -0.81
C SER A 136 -1.72 -32.26 0.54
N PHE A 137 -2.50 -32.14 1.60
CA PHE A 137 -2.01 -32.24 2.98
C PHE A 137 -2.21 -33.67 3.48
N THR A 138 -1.17 -34.27 4.04
CA THR A 138 -1.24 -35.63 4.58
C THR A 138 -0.59 -35.69 5.95
N GLN A 139 -1.18 -36.47 6.85
CA GLN A 139 -0.66 -36.71 8.20
C GLN A 139 -0.65 -38.22 8.46
N PRO A 140 0.39 -38.93 8.02
CA PRO A 140 0.51 -40.36 8.27
C PRO A 140 0.67 -40.65 9.77
N SER A 141 0.08 -41.74 10.25
CA SER A 141 0.21 -42.15 11.65
C SER A 141 1.68 -42.34 12.03
N GLY A 142 2.10 -41.72 13.13
CA GLY A 142 3.48 -41.78 13.62
C GLY A 142 4.51 -40.97 12.82
N GLN A 143 4.09 -40.20 11.82
CA GLN A 143 4.98 -39.32 11.05
C GLN A 143 4.53 -37.85 11.14
N PRO A 144 5.46 -36.89 10.97
CA PRO A 144 5.10 -35.48 10.88
C PRO A 144 4.14 -35.22 9.70
N PRO A 145 3.22 -34.25 9.82
CA PRO A 145 2.40 -33.81 8.70
C PRO A 145 3.28 -33.28 7.57
N LEU A 146 2.83 -33.47 6.33
CA LEU A 146 3.52 -33.01 5.13
C LEU A 146 2.53 -32.46 4.11
N ILE A 147 2.96 -31.41 3.41
CA ILE A 147 2.30 -30.88 2.22
C ILE A 147 3.01 -31.50 1.03
N LYS A 148 2.25 -32.20 0.19
CA LYS A 148 2.74 -32.85 -1.02
C LYS A 148 2.29 -32.02 -2.22
N LEU A 149 3.27 -31.55 -2.99
CA LEU A 149 3.05 -30.87 -4.26
C LEU A 149 3.53 -31.80 -5.38
N LEU A 150 2.66 -32.08 -6.33
CA LEU A 150 2.98 -32.85 -7.53
C LEU A 150 3.09 -31.90 -8.71
N PHE A 151 4.28 -31.86 -9.32
CA PHE A 151 4.52 -31.07 -10.52
C PHE A 151 4.77 -31.96 -11.73
N GLU A 152 4.33 -31.49 -12.89
CA GLU A 152 4.64 -32.05 -14.20
C GLU A 152 5.45 -31.03 -15.01
N THR A 153 6.53 -31.49 -15.66
CA THR A 153 7.31 -30.67 -16.59
C THR A 153 6.68 -30.68 -17.99
N LYS A 154 6.42 -29.51 -18.58
CA LYS A 154 5.93 -29.37 -19.97
C LYS A 154 6.97 -28.74 -20.88
N GLY A 155 7.08 -29.25 -22.10
CA GLY A 155 7.90 -28.66 -23.17
C GLY A 155 9.41 -28.93 -23.09
N MET A 156 9.94 -29.34 -21.94
CA MET A 156 11.34 -29.75 -21.76
C MET A 156 11.49 -30.86 -20.72
N LYS A 157 12.65 -31.55 -20.75
CA LYS A 157 12.97 -32.58 -19.75
C LYS A 157 13.37 -31.93 -18.43
N LEU A 158 13.04 -32.59 -17.33
CA LEU A 158 13.46 -32.16 -15.98
C LEU A 158 14.99 -32.00 -15.86
N SER A 159 15.77 -32.82 -16.57
CA SER A 159 17.25 -32.74 -16.58
C SER A 159 17.80 -31.44 -17.15
N ASP A 160 17.05 -30.81 -18.04
CA ASP A 160 17.47 -29.61 -18.76
C ASP A 160 17.00 -28.35 -18.03
N TRP A 161 16.12 -28.51 -17.03
CA TRP A 161 15.57 -27.42 -16.24
C TRP A 161 16.55 -27.04 -15.11
N GLN A 162 17.16 -25.86 -15.24
CA GLN A 162 18.11 -25.31 -14.29
C GLN A 162 17.58 -23.97 -13.74
N PRO A 163 16.56 -24.01 -12.86
CA PRO A 163 15.99 -22.79 -12.29
C PRO A 163 16.99 -22.10 -11.37
N LYS A 164 16.92 -20.77 -11.28
CA LYS A 164 17.65 -20.04 -10.23
C LYS A 164 16.91 -20.10 -8.90
N THR A 165 15.59 -20.04 -8.94
CA THR A 165 14.71 -19.99 -7.77
C THR A 165 13.33 -20.43 -8.23
N LEU A 166 12.64 -21.25 -7.43
CA LEU A 166 11.24 -21.58 -7.67
C LEU A 166 10.35 -20.78 -6.73
N ARG A 167 9.59 -19.81 -7.28
CA ARG A 167 8.69 -18.97 -6.50
C ARG A 167 7.28 -19.55 -6.51
N LEU A 168 6.74 -19.79 -5.32
CA LEU A 168 5.40 -20.31 -5.07
C LEU A 168 4.53 -19.21 -4.46
N PHE A 169 3.29 -19.11 -4.95
CA PHE A 169 2.26 -18.24 -4.38
C PHE A 169 1.27 -19.08 -3.58
N LEU A 170 1.01 -18.69 -2.33
CA LEU A 170 -0.02 -19.32 -1.52
C LEU A 170 -1.38 -18.72 -1.88
N ALA A 171 -2.05 -19.35 -2.85
CA ALA A 171 -3.37 -18.95 -3.33
C ALA A 171 -4.49 -19.42 -2.37
N GLY A 172 -5.66 -18.78 -2.49
CA GLY A 172 -6.83 -19.06 -1.67
C GLY A 172 -7.28 -17.82 -0.91
N ASP A 173 -8.15 -18.03 0.08
CA ASP A 173 -8.58 -16.96 0.98
C ASP A 173 -7.42 -16.51 1.87
N TYR A 174 -7.38 -15.21 2.15
CA TYR A 174 -6.25 -14.59 2.85
C TYR A 174 -5.95 -15.21 4.24
N PRO A 175 -6.95 -15.54 5.09
CA PRO A 175 -6.68 -16.17 6.39
C PRO A 175 -5.95 -17.51 6.26
N ASP A 176 -6.48 -18.43 5.46
CA ASP A 176 -5.92 -19.78 5.30
C ASP A 176 -4.53 -19.74 4.66
N ALA A 177 -4.33 -18.87 3.67
CA ALA A 177 -3.04 -18.68 3.04
C ALA A 177 -2.01 -18.06 4.00
N SER A 178 -2.45 -17.19 4.91
CA SER A 178 -1.59 -16.59 5.95
C SER A 178 -1.20 -17.61 7.01
N ASP A 179 -2.12 -18.48 7.42
CA ASP A 179 -1.81 -19.58 8.34
C ASP A 179 -0.81 -20.55 7.71
N LEU A 180 -1.02 -20.91 6.44
CA LEU A 180 -0.08 -21.73 5.69
C LEU A 180 1.30 -21.05 5.55
N TYR A 181 1.33 -19.75 5.27
CA TYR A 181 2.55 -18.95 5.22
C TYR A 181 3.30 -18.99 6.56
N PHE A 182 2.58 -18.83 7.68
CA PHE A 182 3.15 -18.92 9.02
C PHE A 182 3.72 -20.31 9.30
N LEU A 183 2.96 -21.37 8.99
CA LEU A 183 3.39 -22.76 9.19
C LEU A 183 4.65 -23.09 8.38
N LEU A 184 4.70 -22.68 7.10
CA LEU A 184 5.86 -22.91 6.24
C LEU A 184 7.10 -22.11 6.69
N ASN A 185 6.93 -20.87 7.14
CA ASN A 185 8.09 -20.08 7.60
C ASN A 185 8.59 -20.48 8.99
N ARG A 186 7.71 -20.90 9.90
CA ARG A 186 8.07 -21.12 11.31
C ARG A 186 8.25 -22.59 11.69
N HIS A 187 7.54 -23.48 11.03
CA HIS A 187 7.42 -24.89 11.44
C HIS A 187 7.89 -25.89 10.37
N LEU A 188 8.30 -25.43 9.19
CA LEU A 188 8.95 -26.28 8.20
C LEU A 188 10.23 -26.88 8.78
N ARG A 189 10.40 -28.19 8.63
CA ARG A 189 11.57 -28.93 9.11
C ARG A 189 12.51 -29.36 8.00
N ARG A 190 11.96 -29.69 6.84
CA ARG A 190 12.70 -30.15 5.65
C ARG A 190 11.81 -30.07 4.43
N ILE A 191 12.44 -29.94 3.27
CA ILE A 191 11.79 -30.04 1.97
C ILE A 191 12.42 -31.25 1.26
N HIS A 192 11.59 -32.10 0.67
CA HIS A 192 12.06 -33.29 -0.03
C HIS A 192 11.55 -33.26 -1.46
N ILE A 193 12.48 -33.14 -2.41
CA ILE A 193 12.18 -33.13 -3.83
C ILE A 193 12.54 -34.52 -4.36
N LYS A 194 11.54 -35.21 -4.90
CA LYS A 194 11.69 -36.57 -5.42
C LYS A 194 11.13 -36.66 -6.84
N PRO A 195 11.91 -37.12 -7.83
CA PRO A 195 11.38 -37.47 -9.13
C PRO A 195 10.49 -38.72 -9.01
N LEU A 196 9.34 -38.74 -9.70
CA LEU A 196 8.45 -39.92 -9.72
C LEU A 196 9.04 -41.08 -10.54
N GLU A 197 9.80 -40.77 -11.58
CA GLU A 197 10.41 -41.77 -12.46
C GLU A 197 11.83 -42.13 -11.99
N LYS A 198 12.85 -41.76 -12.78
CA LYS A 198 14.26 -41.99 -12.49
C LYS A 198 14.96 -40.68 -12.13
N GLY A 199 15.76 -40.72 -11.07
CA GLY A 199 16.61 -39.61 -10.67
C GLY A 199 16.97 -39.69 -9.19
N LYS A 200 17.84 -38.78 -8.74
CA LYS A 200 18.21 -38.66 -7.34
C LYS A 200 17.23 -37.73 -6.63
N SER A 201 16.75 -38.13 -5.46
CA SER A 201 16.05 -37.22 -4.56
C SER A 201 17.04 -36.25 -3.93
N CYS A 202 16.60 -35.04 -3.64
CA CYS A 202 17.35 -34.08 -2.82
C CYS A 202 16.53 -33.62 -1.63
N PHE A 203 17.24 -33.27 -0.57
CA PHE A 203 16.69 -32.68 0.63
C PHE A 203 17.21 -31.25 0.75
N LEU A 204 16.31 -30.33 1.07
CA LEU A 204 16.60 -28.94 1.35
C LEU A 204 16.15 -28.62 2.78
N GLY A 205 16.82 -27.66 3.39
CA GLY A 205 16.49 -27.19 4.73
C GLY A 205 15.38 -26.15 4.72
N PRO A 206 14.84 -25.77 5.89
CA PRO A 206 13.89 -24.67 6.00
C PRO A 206 14.46 -23.33 5.51
N GLU A 207 15.78 -23.13 5.62
CA GLU A 207 16.51 -21.93 5.18
C GLU A 207 16.48 -21.69 3.67
N ASP A 208 16.19 -22.73 2.89
CA ASP A 208 16.09 -22.65 1.44
C ASP A 208 14.73 -22.10 0.99
N LEU A 209 13.73 -22.03 1.88
CA LEU A 209 12.43 -21.42 1.61
C LEU A 209 12.34 -20.03 2.24
N LYS A 210 12.37 -18.99 1.41
CA LYS A 210 12.46 -17.59 1.86
C LYS A 210 11.20 -16.79 1.55
N PRO A 211 10.78 -15.88 2.44
CA PRO A 211 9.70 -14.95 2.16
C PRO A 211 10.09 -13.95 1.08
N VAL A 212 9.10 -13.53 0.28
CA VAL A 212 9.26 -12.62 -0.86
C VAL A 212 8.44 -11.36 -0.64
N GLY A 213 8.91 -10.22 -1.16
CA GLY A 213 8.18 -8.95 -1.16
C GLY A 213 8.65 -7.94 -0.12
N PHE A 214 9.68 -8.28 0.66
CA PHE A 214 10.25 -7.41 1.70
C PHE A 214 11.53 -6.69 1.25
N SER A 215 12.15 -7.12 0.15
CA SER A 215 13.41 -6.53 -0.29
C SER A 215 13.22 -5.20 -1.03
N ASP A 216 14.27 -4.37 -1.08
CA ASP A 216 14.24 -3.10 -1.82
C ASP A 216 14.04 -3.29 -3.33
N GLN A 217 14.42 -4.45 -3.87
CA GLN A 217 14.27 -4.83 -5.28
C GLN A 217 12.88 -5.38 -5.62
N GLU A 218 12.00 -5.51 -4.62
CA GLU A 218 10.63 -5.98 -4.79
C GLU A 218 9.60 -4.90 -4.41
N PRO A 219 9.66 -3.66 -4.95
CA PRO A 219 8.60 -2.68 -4.76
C PRO A 219 7.36 -3.05 -5.56
N LEU A 220 6.17 -2.91 -4.99
CA LEU A 220 4.90 -2.88 -5.72
C LEU A 220 4.56 -1.45 -6.14
N ILE A 221 4.83 -0.49 -5.26
CA ILE A 221 4.62 0.94 -5.53
C ILE A 221 5.94 1.68 -5.67
N SER A 222 6.01 2.62 -6.61
CA SER A 222 7.18 3.48 -6.77
C SER A 222 7.36 4.35 -5.53
N TYR A 223 8.53 4.26 -4.92
CA TYR A 223 8.83 4.91 -3.66
C TYR A 223 10.05 5.83 -3.81
N PRO A 224 10.03 7.05 -3.23
CA PRO A 224 11.15 7.97 -3.35
C PRO A 224 12.39 7.42 -2.63
N SER A 225 13.57 7.58 -3.25
CA SER A 225 14.85 7.06 -2.72
C SER A 225 15.30 7.72 -1.42
N HIS A 226 14.82 8.92 -1.12
CA HIS A 226 15.14 9.66 0.11
C HIS A 226 14.19 9.33 1.27
N ALA A 227 13.12 8.55 1.05
CA ALA A 227 12.20 8.15 2.10
C ALA A 227 12.59 6.77 2.67
N PHE A 228 12.28 6.57 3.95
CA PHE A 228 12.56 5.31 4.63
C PHE A 228 11.75 4.14 4.00
N PRO A 229 12.39 3.07 3.50
CA PRO A 229 11.71 1.97 2.82
C PRO A 229 10.71 1.19 3.68
N GLY A 230 10.86 1.19 5.02
CA GLY A 230 9.93 0.47 5.90
C GLY A 230 8.48 0.96 5.81
N TYR A 231 8.28 2.26 5.55
CA TYR A 231 6.95 2.82 5.33
C TYR A 231 6.32 2.33 4.02
N ARG A 232 7.12 2.06 2.98
CA ARG A 232 6.66 1.41 1.74
C ARG A 232 6.06 0.05 2.05
N ILE A 233 6.76 -0.77 2.84
CA ILE A 233 6.31 -2.13 3.21
C ILE A 233 4.98 -2.06 3.96
N LEU A 234 4.86 -1.14 4.93
CA LEU A 234 3.60 -0.93 5.66
C LEU A 234 2.46 -0.53 4.73
N GLN A 235 2.71 0.43 3.83
CA GLN A 235 1.73 0.89 2.85
C GLN A 235 1.28 -0.24 1.92
N GLU A 236 2.23 -1.02 1.39
CA GLU A 236 1.96 -2.18 0.53
C GLU A 236 1.18 -3.28 1.26
N TYR A 237 1.46 -3.50 2.56
CA TYR A 237 0.73 -4.47 3.38
C TYR A 237 -0.75 -4.12 3.50
N PHE A 238 -1.09 -2.86 3.72
CA PHE A 238 -2.50 -2.43 3.80
C PHE A 238 -3.19 -2.36 2.42
N ILE A 239 -2.45 -2.13 1.34
CA ILE A 239 -3.02 -2.05 -0.02
C ILE A 239 -3.22 -3.43 -0.64
N SER A 240 -2.21 -4.30 -0.56
CA SER A 240 -2.19 -5.59 -1.23
C SER A 240 -1.44 -6.62 -0.37
N PRO A 241 -2.05 -7.09 0.73
CA PRO A 241 -1.38 -7.99 1.65
C PRO A 241 -0.99 -9.34 0.99
N GLN A 242 -1.71 -9.73 -0.08
CA GLN A 242 -1.41 -10.92 -0.88
C GLN A 242 -0.01 -10.91 -1.48
N LYS A 243 0.59 -9.73 -1.71
CA LYS A 243 1.99 -9.59 -2.14
C LYS A 243 2.97 -10.37 -1.24
N PHE A 244 2.68 -10.47 0.05
CA PHE A 244 3.58 -11.09 1.03
C PHE A 244 3.37 -12.59 1.19
N LEU A 245 2.44 -13.20 0.44
CA LEU A 245 2.14 -14.63 0.45
C LEU A 245 2.97 -15.43 -0.57
N PHE A 246 4.05 -14.85 -1.07
CA PHE A 246 5.01 -15.53 -1.93
C PHE A 246 6.16 -16.12 -1.11
N LEU A 247 6.55 -17.35 -1.45
CA LEU A 247 7.72 -18.02 -0.91
C LEU A 247 8.63 -18.44 -2.06
N ALA A 248 9.93 -18.20 -1.93
CA ALA A 248 10.95 -18.53 -2.91
C ALA A 248 11.81 -19.69 -2.39
N LEU A 249 11.83 -20.79 -3.14
CA LEU A 249 12.75 -21.89 -2.94
C LEU A 249 14.05 -21.60 -3.70
N THR A 250 15.13 -21.30 -2.98
CA THR A 250 16.45 -20.94 -3.54
C THR A 250 17.45 -22.08 -3.49
#